data_AF-A0A6C0JQA8-F1
#
_entry.id   AF-A0A6C0JQA8-F1
#
_cell.length_a   1.000
_cell.length_b   1.000
_cell.length_c   1.000
_cell.angle_alpha   90.00
_cell.angle_beta   90.00
_cell.angle_gamma   90.00
#
_symmetry.space_group_name_H-M   'P 1'
#
loop_
_entity.id
_entity.type
_entity.pdbx_description
1 polymer ?
#
loop_
_entity_poly.entity_id
_entity_poly.type
_entity_poly.pdbx_seq_one_letter_code
_entity_poly.pdbx_strand_id
1 'polypeptide(L)' 'MPTRKTQRVGSRAKVMHGGAEKTAGGLTKDDLMYNKSGRIVSKKKHHTMRRKLD' A
#
# COMPACT_ATOMS: atom_id res chain seq x y z
N MET A 1 -13.33 -6.09 -10.20
CA MET A 1 -12.56 -7.12 -10.95
C MET A 1 -11.34 -6.45 -11.56
N PRO A 2 -10.10 -6.91 -11.28
CA PRO A 2 -8.92 -6.38 -11.95
C PRO A 2 -9.07 -6.60 -13.45
N THR A 3 -8.93 -5.53 -14.24
CA THR A 3 -8.95 -5.63 -15.71
C THR A 3 -7.75 -6.43 -16.18
N ARG A 4 -7.80 -7.04 -17.38
CA ARG A 4 -6.72 -7.87 -17.94
C ARG A 4 -5.32 -7.21 -17.97
N LYS A 5 -5.21 -5.89 -17.78
CA LYS A 5 -3.95 -5.13 -17.69
C LYS A 5 -3.37 -5.00 -16.28
N THR A 6 -4.09 -5.44 -15.25
CA THR A 6 -3.68 -5.24 -13.84
C THR A 6 -2.66 -6.32 -13.46
N GLN A 7 -1.47 -5.91 -13.05
CA GLN A 7 -0.45 -6.88 -12.63
C GLN A 7 -0.82 -7.50 -11.28
N ARG A 8 -0.53 -8.79 -11.07
CA ARG A 8 -0.73 -9.43 -9.76
C ARG A 8 0.13 -8.79 -8.66
N VAL A 9 1.37 -8.42 -8.99
CA VAL A 9 2.33 -7.84 -8.05
C VAL A 9 2.91 -6.56 -8.66
N GLY A 10 2.99 -5.48 -7.88
CA GLY A 10 3.59 -4.22 -8.32
C GLY A 10 4.17 -3.38 -7.19
N SER A 11 4.63 -2.18 -7.53
CA SER A 11 5.07 -1.20 -6.54
C SER A 11 3.87 -0.65 -5.76
N ARG A 12 4.11 -0.07 -4.57
CA ARG A 12 3.07 0.59 -3.78
C ARG A 12 2.32 1.67 -4.57
N ALA A 13 3.03 2.43 -5.41
CA ALA A 13 2.43 3.42 -6.30
C ALA A 13 1.51 2.76 -7.34
N LYS A 14 1.95 1.67 -7.96
CA LYS A 14 1.17 0.94 -8.96
C LYS A 14 -0.11 0.34 -8.35
N VAL A 15 -0.03 -0.20 -7.14
CA VAL A 15 -1.20 -0.69 -6.38
C VAL A 15 -2.16 0.45 -6.05
N MET A 16 -1.65 1.58 -5.57
CA MET A 16 -2.47 2.75 -5.23
C MET A 16 -3.23 3.30 -6.45
N HIS A 17 -2.59 3.31 -7.62
CA HIS A 17 -3.17 3.77 -8.88
C HIS A 17 -4.02 2.70 -9.59
N GLY A 18 -4.18 1.50 -8.99
CA GLY A 18 -5.00 0.42 -9.56
C GLY A 18 -4.35 -0.34 -10.73
N GLY A 19 -3.05 -0.16 -10.96
CA GLY A 19 -2.28 -0.90 -11.96
C GLY A 19 -1.73 -2.25 -11.47
N ALA A 20 -1.86 -2.54 -10.17
CA ALA A 20 -1.50 -3.82 -9.58
C ALA A 20 -2.44 -4.20 -8.43
N GLU A 21 -2.65 -5.50 -8.20
CA GLU A 21 -3.52 -6.02 -7.13
C GLU A 21 -2.87 -5.86 -5.74
N LYS A 22 -1.59 -6.22 -5.63
CA LYS A 22 -0.84 -6.20 -4.37
C LYS A 22 0.63 -5.88 -4.58
N THR A 23 1.32 -5.54 -3.50
CA THR A 23 2.78 -5.38 -3.48
C THR A 23 3.48 -6.72 -3.37
N ALA A 24 4.81 -6.75 -3.57
CA ALA A 24 5.61 -7.96 -3.37
C ALA A 24 5.47 -8.54 -1.95
N GLY A 25 5.23 -7.68 -0.95
CA GLY A 25 4.95 -8.08 0.43
C GLY A 25 3.47 -8.33 0.74
N GLY A 26 2.62 -8.50 -0.27
CA GLY A 26 1.20 -8.85 -0.08
C GLY A 26 0.26 -7.68 0.26
N LEU A 27 0.76 -6.46 0.47
CA LEU A 27 -0.09 -5.30 0.78
C LEU A 27 -0.99 -4.93 -0.40
N THR A 28 -2.28 -4.82 -0.15
CA THR A 28 -3.29 -4.34 -1.11
C THR A 28 -3.45 -2.82 -1.01
N LYS A 29 -4.29 -2.23 -1.85
CA LYS A 29 -4.59 -0.79 -1.79
C LYS A 29 -5.17 -0.38 -0.42
N ASP A 30 -5.99 -1.24 0.19
CA ASP A 30 -6.61 -0.97 1.49
C ASP A 30 -5.61 -0.98 2.64
N ASP A 31 -4.51 -1.70 2.49
CA ASP A 31 -3.40 -1.74 3.46
C ASP A 31 -2.46 -0.54 3.36
N LEU A 32 -2.58 0.28 2.30
CA LEU A 32 -1.69 1.40 2.00
C LEU A 32 -2.38 2.75 2.26
N MET A 33 -1.59 3.75 2.64
CA MET A 33 -2.05 5.13 2.81
C MET A 33 -0.95 6.12 2.44
N TYR A 34 -1.35 7.35 2.16
CA TYR A 34 -0.42 8.48 2.11
C TYR A 34 -0.17 8.99 3.54
N ASN A 35 1.11 9.12 3.91
CA ASN A 35 1.48 9.82 5.14
C ASN A 35 1.47 11.34 4.93
N LYS A 36 1.71 12.10 6.01
CA LYS A 36 1.80 13.57 5.94
C LYS A 36 2.87 14.10 4.98
N SER A 37 3.89 13.30 4.69
CA SER A 37 4.97 13.62 3.74
C SER A 37 4.65 13.20 2.30
N GLY A 38 3.42 12.76 2.00
CA GLY A 38 3.00 12.34 0.66
C GLY A 38 3.55 10.98 0.21
N ARG A 39 4.16 10.20 1.11
CA ARG A 39 4.70 8.86 0.80
C ARG A 39 3.64 7.79 1.02
N ILE A 40 3.64 6.78 0.15
CA ILE A 40 2.76 5.61 0.29
C ILE A 40 3.39 4.62 1.28
N VAL A 41 2.76 4.47 2.44
CA VAL A 41 3.19 3.61 3.55
C VAL A 41 2.14 2.59 3.92
N SER A 42 2.51 1.55 4.67
CA SER A 42 1.54 0.60 5.25
C SER A 42 0.79 1.26 6.40
N LYS A 43 -0.55 1.16 6.39
CA LYS A 43 -1.44 1.63 7.48
C LYS A 43 -1.07 0.98 8.80
N LYS A 44 -0.97 -0.36 8.82
CA LYS A 44 -0.62 -1.14 10.02
C LYS A 44 0.67 -0.62 10.66
N LYS A 45 1.75 -0.47 9.86
CA LYS A 45 3.04 0.02 10.37
C LYS A 45 2.94 1.45 10.88
N HIS A 46 2.25 2.34 10.17
CA HIS A 46 2.05 3.73 10.60
C HIS A 46 1.32 3.82 11.96
N HIS A 47 0.31 2.99 12.19
CA HIS A 47 -0.38 2.95 13.49
C HIS A 47 0.45 2.30 14.60
N THR A 48 1.14 1.18 14.32
CA THR A 48 1.96 0.50 15.33
C THR A 48 3.15 1.35 15.79
N MET A 49 3.82 2.08 14.87
CA MET A 49 4.97 2.92 15.25
C MET A 49 4.60 4.07 16.19
N ARG A 50 3.40 4.66 16.03
CA ARG A 50 2.94 5.73 16.92
C ARG A 50 2.59 5.25 18.33
N ARG A 51 2.28 3.96 18.49
CA ARG A 51 1.98 3.35 19.79
C ARG A 51 3.24 2.95 20.57
N LYS A 52 4.38 2.78 19.89
CA LYS A 52 5.64 2.31 20.50
C LYS A 52 6.50 3.44 21.09
N LEU A 53 5.97 4.65 21.22
CA LEU A 53 6.70 5.82 21.72
C LEU A 53 6.40 6.12 23.21
N ASP A 54 5.87 5.14 23.93
CA ASP A 54 5.62 5.19 25.38
C ASP A 54 6.69 4.38 26.12
#